data_AF-A0A1J4Y198-F1
#
_entry.id   AF-A0A1J4Y198-F1
#
_cell.length_a   1.000
_cell.length_b   1.000
_cell.length_c   1.000
_cell.angle_alpha   90.00
_cell.angle_beta   90.00
_cell.angle_gamma   90.00
#
_symmetry.space_group_name_H-M   'P 1'
#
loop_
_entity.id
_entity.type
_entity.pdbx_description
1 polymer ?
#
loop_
_entity_poly.entity_id
_entity_poly.type
_entity_poly.pdbx_seq_one_letter_code
_entity_poly.pdbx_strand_id
1 'polypeptide(L)'
;MPSESASIQAIQLVRTVFENVHGNLGVLKFNIEELTPINGADEKDSKKWKVICSFFESVGSSSPSRFESIANLNDNTVTIKKLGTETPVTKYTVTKQDNPAS
;
A
#
# COMPACT_ATOMS: atom_id res chain seq x y z
N MET A 1 6.44 -6.15 22.84
CA MET A 1 5.86 -6.45 21.51
C MET A 1 7.02 -6.50 20.52
N PRO A 2 7.21 -7.57 19.74
CA PRO A 2 8.22 -7.57 18.70
C PRO A 2 7.87 -6.47 17.70
N SER A 3 8.82 -5.57 17.41
CA SER A 3 8.63 -4.52 16.41
C SER A 3 8.36 -5.20 15.07
N GLU A 4 7.17 -5.02 14.52
CA GLU A 4 6.80 -5.50 13.19
C GLU A 4 7.81 -4.97 12.15
N SER A 5 8.23 -5.79 11.18
CA SER A 5 9.26 -5.38 10.22
C SER A 5 8.79 -4.19 9.38
N ALA A 6 9.71 -3.32 8.98
CA ALA A 6 9.39 -2.14 8.17
C ALA A 6 8.66 -2.50 6.85
N SER A 7 9.02 -3.64 6.26
CA SER A 7 8.34 -4.22 5.09
C SER A 7 6.85 -4.51 5.34
N ILE A 8 6.51 -5.11 6.48
CA ILE A 8 5.11 -5.42 6.83
C ILE A 8 4.34 -4.13 7.11
N GLN A 9 4.94 -3.17 7.82
CA GLN A 9 4.34 -1.86 8.05
C GLN A 9 4.04 -1.13 6.73
N ALA A 10 4.94 -1.22 5.74
CA ALA A 10 4.72 -0.64 4.41
C ALA A 10 3.55 -1.31 3.69
N ILE A 11 3.46 -2.64 3.72
CA ILE A 11 2.33 -3.38 3.14
C ILE A 11 1.01 -2.97 3.80
N GLN A 12 0.96 -2.89 5.13
CA GLN A 12 -0.24 -2.50 5.87
C GLN A 12 -0.66 -1.06 5.56
N LEU A 13 0.30 -0.14 5.45
CA LEU A 13 0.02 1.25 5.11
C LEU A 13 -0.59 1.37 3.70
N VAL A 14 -0.01 0.67 2.71
CA VAL A 14 -0.55 0.61 1.35
C VAL A 14 -1.95 0.00 1.35
N ARG A 15 -2.12 -1.15 2.02
CA ARG A 15 -3.41 -1.83 2.13
C ARG A 15 -4.50 -0.94 2.72
N THR A 16 -4.18 -0.22 3.80
CA THR A 16 -5.11 0.72 4.46
C THR A 16 -5.59 1.80 3.48
N VAL A 17 -4.69 2.38 2.69
CA VAL A 17 -5.07 3.39 1.69
C VAL A 17 -5.98 2.78 0.63
N PHE A 18 -5.65 1.61 0.09
CA PHE A 18 -6.49 0.96 -0.92
C PHE A 18 -7.85 0.53 -0.35
N GLU A 19 -7.92 0.06 0.89
CA GLU A 19 -9.19 -0.29 1.54
C GLU A 19 -10.08 0.95 1.74
N ASN A 20 -9.49 2.10 2.05
CA ASN A 20 -10.21 3.37 2.16
C ASN A 20 -10.74 3.88 0.80
N VAL A 21 -10.05 3.60 -0.30
CA VAL A 21 -10.43 4.06 -1.65
C VAL A 21 -11.40 3.10 -2.35
N HIS A 22 -11.17 1.79 -2.21
CA HIS A 22 -11.87 0.74 -2.98
C HIS A 22 -12.76 -0.18 -2.14
N GLY A 23 -12.74 -0.06 -0.80
CA GLY A 23 -13.45 -0.96 0.10
C GLY A 23 -12.68 -2.25 0.37
N ASN A 24 -13.39 -3.31 0.79
CA ASN A 24 -12.75 -4.54 1.29
C ASN A 24 -11.91 -5.28 0.23
N LEU A 25 -10.59 -5.11 0.31
CA LEU A 25 -9.61 -5.69 -0.61
C LEU A 25 -9.50 -7.22 -0.55
N GLY A 26 -9.90 -7.85 0.55
CA GLY A 26 -9.90 -9.31 0.68
C GLY A 26 -10.87 -9.95 -0.32
N VAL A 27 -12.03 -9.32 -0.54
CA VAL A 27 -13.00 -9.73 -1.55
C VAL A 27 -12.47 -9.48 -2.97
N LEU A 28 -11.63 -8.45 -3.11
CA LEU A 28 -11.04 -8.02 -4.39
C LEU A 28 -9.75 -8.79 -4.76
N LYS A 29 -9.37 -9.81 -3.99
CA LYS A 29 -8.18 -10.65 -4.20
C LYS A 29 -6.88 -9.84 -4.28
N PHE A 30 -6.65 -8.98 -3.30
CA PHE A 30 -5.43 -8.18 -3.21
C PHE A 30 -4.17 -9.03 -3.06
N ASN A 31 -3.19 -8.76 -3.93
CA ASN A 31 -1.94 -9.48 -4.03
C ASN A 31 -0.75 -8.50 -4.04
N ILE A 32 0.31 -8.83 -3.31
CA ILE A 32 1.59 -8.14 -3.38
C ILE A 32 2.45 -8.86 -4.42
N GLU A 33 2.88 -8.14 -5.45
CA GLU A 33 3.70 -8.70 -6.53
C GLU A 33 5.19 -8.43 -6.32
N GLU A 34 5.54 -7.24 -5.87
CA GLU A 34 6.93 -6.82 -5.63
C GLU A 34 6.98 -5.91 -4.40
N LEU A 35 8.02 -6.08 -3.60
CA LEU A 35 8.31 -5.23 -2.45
C LEU A 35 9.80 -4.90 -2.43
N THR A 36 10.13 -3.61 -2.58
CA THR A 36 11.53 -3.16 -2.71
C THR A 36 11.80 -1.98 -1.79
N PRO A 37 12.88 -2.00 -0.98
CA PRO A 37 13.31 -0.82 -0.25
C PRO A 37 13.85 0.25 -1.22
N ILE A 38 13.52 1.52 -1.00
CA ILE A 38 13.99 2.64 -1.84
C ILE A 38 15.17 3.36 -1.19
N ASN A 39 15.17 3.51 0.14
CA ASN A 39 16.19 4.26 0.87
C ASN A 39 16.65 3.47 2.10
N GLY A 40 17.47 2.46 1.86
CA GLY A 40 18.18 1.71 2.89
C GLY A 40 19.18 0.79 2.23
N ALA A 41 20.36 0.64 2.81
CA ALA A 41 21.30 -0.41 2.40
C ALA A 41 20.76 -1.80 2.79
N ASP A 42 19.95 -1.87 3.86
CA ASP A 42 19.35 -3.08 4.41
C ASP A 42 17.83 -2.94 4.60
N GLU A 43 17.10 -4.05 4.40
CA GLU A 43 15.63 -4.13 4.51
C GLU A 43 15.07 -3.70 5.87
N LYS A 44 15.88 -3.71 6.93
CA LYS A 44 15.39 -3.38 8.29
C LYS A 44 15.29 -1.88 8.56
N ASP A 45 16.10 -1.09 7.86
CA ASP A 45 16.20 0.36 8.12
C ASP A 45 15.46 1.20 7.09
N SER A 46 15.04 0.60 5.97
CA SER A 46 14.34 1.33 4.91
C SER A 46 13.02 1.93 5.41
N LYS A 47 12.89 3.24 5.25
CA LYS A 47 11.68 4.00 5.62
C LYS A 47 10.78 4.29 4.43
N LYS A 48 11.25 4.03 3.20
CA LYS A 48 10.46 4.13 1.98
C LYS A 48 10.49 2.81 1.23
N TRP A 49 9.33 2.39 0.77
CA TRP A 49 9.14 1.12 0.11
C TRP A 49 8.34 1.31 -1.16
N LYS A 50 8.81 0.70 -2.25
CA LYS A 50 8.03 0.49 -3.45
C LYS A 50 7.26 -0.81 -3.28
N VAL A 51 5.95 -0.75 -3.45
CA VAL A 51 5.04 -1.89 -3.40
C VAL A 51 4.31 -1.96 -4.74
N ILE A 52 4.55 -3.02 -5.51
CA ILE A 52 3.71 -3.33 -6.66
C ILE A 52 2.63 -4.30 -6.18
N CYS A 53 1.37 -3.93 -6.37
CA CYS A 53 0.24 -4.74 -5.96
C CYS A 53 -0.83 -4.80 -7.05
N SER A 54 -1.69 -5.79 -6.94
CA SER A 54 -2.83 -5.95 -7.84
C SER A 54 -4.06 -6.49 -7.15
N PHE A 55 -5.22 -6.08 -7.65
CA PHE A 55 -6.53 -6.54 -7.20
C PHE A 55 -7.58 -6.27 -8.27
N PHE A 56 -8.73 -6.94 -8.18
CA PHE A 56 -9.88 -6.67 -9.03
C PHE A 56 -10.62 -5.45 -8.51
N GLU A 57 -10.75 -4.36 -9.26
CA GLU A 57 -11.39 -3.13 -8.75
C GLU A 57 -12.89 -3.28 -8.49
N SER A 58 -13.54 -4.34 -9.00
CA SER A 58 -14.94 -4.65 -8.72
C SER A 58 -15.24 -6.15 -8.85
N VAL A 59 -16.31 -6.60 -8.21
CA VAL A 59 -16.83 -7.97 -8.37
C VAL A 59 -17.38 -8.10 -9.80
N GLY A 60 -16.70 -8.92 -10.62
CA GLY A 60 -17.05 -9.12 -12.04
C GLY A 60 -16.01 -8.59 -13.03
N SER A 61 -14.96 -7.90 -12.57
CA SER A 61 -13.83 -7.53 -13.43
C SER A 61 -13.14 -8.77 -13.99
N SER A 62 -12.78 -8.74 -15.28
CA SER A 62 -12.14 -9.86 -16.00
C SER A 62 -10.63 -9.97 -15.75
N SER A 63 -9.99 -8.88 -15.32
CA SER A 63 -8.57 -8.84 -15.00
C SER A 63 -8.31 -7.94 -13.78
N PRO A 64 -7.23 -8.22 -13.02
CA PRO A 64 -6.82 -7.36 -11.93
C PRO A 64 -6.13 -6.10 -12.49
N SER A 65 -6.36 -4.98 -11.81
CA SER A 65 -5.58 -3.76 -12.03
C SER A 65 -4.30 -3.82 -11.22
N ARG A 66 -3.22 -3.30 -11.80
CA ARG A 66 -1.89 -3.24 -11.17
C ARG A 66 -1.58 -1.81 -10.76
N PHE A 67 -0.95 -1.65 -9.61
CA PHE A 67 -0.60 -0.35 -9.04
C PHE A 67 0.82 -0.37 -8.51
N GLU A 68 1.56 0.70 -8.78
CA GLU A 68 2.80 1.04 -8.09
C GLU A 68 2.48 1.98 -6.94
N SER A 69 2.90 1.61 -5.74
CA SER A 69 2.72 2.40 -4.53
C SER A 69 4.05 2.69 -3.88
N ILE A 70 4.28 3.94 -3.48
CA ILE A 70 5.42 4.31 -2.65
C ILE A 70 4.92 4.62 -1.25
N ALA A 71 5.22 3.75 -0.29
CA ALA A 71 4.94 3.96 1.11
C ALA A 71 6.11 4.68 1.79
N ASN A 72 5.82 5.74 2.53
CA ASN A 72 6.78 6.44 3.37
C ASN A 72 6.36 6.30 4.84
N LEU A 73 7.13 5.51 5.58
CA LEU A 73 6.87 5.19 6.99
C LEU A 73 7.21 6.34 7.93
N ASN A 74 7.96 7.35 7.48
CA ASN A 74 8.31 8.50 8.32
C ASN A 74 7.11 9.43 8.55
N ASP A 75 6.27 9.62 7.53
CA ASP A 75 5.14 10.55 7.55
C ASP A 75 3.79 9.86 7.27
N ASN A 76 3.77 8.52 7.23
CA ASN A 76 2.61 7.69 6.90
C ASN A 76 1.91 8.11 5.59
N THR A 77 2.69 8.52 4.60
CA THR A 77 2.16 8.84 3.27
C THR A 77 2.32 7.69 2.29
N VAL A 78 1.37 7.58 1.36
CA VAL A 78 1.44 6.65 0.23
C VAL A 78 1.16 7.42 -1.05
N THR A 79 2.01 7.28 -2.06
CA THR A 79 1.67 7.70 -3.42
C THR A 79 1.27 6.49 -4.23
N ILE A 80 0.18 6.58 -5.00
CA ILE A 80 -0.34 5.49 -5.82
C ILE A 80 -0.33 5.91 -7.29
N LYS A 81 0.13 5.03 -8.16
CA LYS A 81 0.04 5.14 -9.61
C LYS A 81 -0.53 3.85 -10.19
N LYS A 82 -1.59 3.95 -10.98
CA LYS A 82 -2.12 2.81 -11.74
C LYS A 82 -1.21 2.51 -12.92
N LEU A 83 -0.78 1.26 -13.05
CA LEU A 83 0.09 0.81 -14.14
C LEU A 83 -0.73 0.49 -15.39
N GLY A 84 -0.15 0.72 -16.57
CA GLY A 84 -0.81 0.49 -17.87
C GLY A 84 -1.80 1.57 -18.29
N THR A 85 -1.85 2.70 -17.57
CA THR A 85 -2.69 3.87 -17.92
C THR A 85 -1.89 5.15 -17.69
N GLU A 86 -2.27 6.27 -18.32
CA GLU A 86 -1.70 7.61 -18.07
C GLU A 86 -2.30 8.27 -16.81
N THR A 87 -2.76 7.48 -15.84
CA THR A 87 -3.39 8.01 -14.63
C THR A 87 -2.34 8.79 -13.80
N PRO A 88 -2.67 10.00 -13.32
CA PRO A 88 -1.76 10.77 -12.48
C PRO A 88 -1.44 10.05 -11.17
N VAL A 89 -0.29 10.37 -10.59
CA VAL A 89 0.09 9.90 -9.26
C VAL A 89 -0.76 10.62 -8.22
N THR A 90 -1.43 9.87 -7.35
CA THR A 90 -2.23 10.42 -6.25
C THR A 90 -1.52 10.18 -4.92
N LYS A 91 -1.47 11.20 -4.05
CA LYS A 91 -0.87 11.10 -2.71
C LYS A 91 -1.96 11.01 -1.65
N TYR A 92 -1.80 10.08 -0.71
CA TYR A 92 -2.65 9.87 0.44
C TYR A 92 -1.82 9.99 1.72
N THR A 93 -2.42 10.55 2.77
CA THR A 93 -1.86 10.57 4.12
C THR A 93 -2.76 9.74 5.02
N VAL A 94 -2.19 8.75 5.69
CA VAL A 94 -2.92 7.96 6.69
C VAL A 94 -2.68 8.60 8.04
N THR A 95 -3.65 9.37 8.52
CA THR A 95 -3.74 9.69 9.94
C THR A 95 -4.13 8.41 10.66
N LYS A 96 -3.30 7.95 11.60
CA LYS A 96 -3.72 6.87 12.51
C LYS A 96 -5.03 7.32 13.15
N GLN A 97 -6.13 6.61 12.89
CA GLN A 97 -7.33 6.76 13.70
C GLN A 97 -6.92 6.47 15.14
N ASP A 98 -7.16 7.42 16.04
CA ASP A 98 -7.16 7.13 17.46
C ASP A 98 -8.06 5.92 17.67
N ASN A 99 -7.53 4.92 18.38
CA ASN A 99 -8.33 3.84 18.95
C ASN A 99 -9.63 4.45 19.51
N PRO A 100 -10.83 4.02 19.08
CA PRO A 100 -11.98 4.18 19.96
C PRO A 100 -11.72 3.21 21.12
N ALA A 101 -11.04 3.70 22.15
CA ALA A 101 -11.17 3.14 23.47
C ALA A 101 -12.63 3.37 23.89
N SER A 102 -13.48 2.34 23.74
CA SER A 102 -14.80 2.23 24.38
C SER A 102 -15.18 0.76 24.43
#